data_AF-A0A3C1NA10-F1
#
_entry.id   AF-A0A3C1NA10-F1
#
_cell.length_a   1.000
_cell.length_b   1.000
_cell.length_c   1.000
_cell.angle_alpha   90.00
_cell.angle_beta   90.00
_cell.angle_gamma   90.00
#
_symmetry.space_group_name_H-M   'P 1'
#
loop_
_entity.id
_entity.type
_entity.pdbx_description
1 polymer ?
#
loop_
_entity_poly.entity_id
_entity_poly.type
_entity_poly.pdbx_seq_one_letter_code
_entity_poly.pdbx_strand_id
1 'polypeptide(L)'
;HWMNLARSAAWSQLVFVGLAYACLTVSFLSHDFSVRYVALNSNTQLPVIYLISGVWAGHEGSLLLWALILAGWTGAVERCSSAIPQEMLARVIAVMGLVSTGFLLFIIMTSSPFARQFPIPLEGNDLNPLLQDPGLAIHPP
;
A
#
# COMPACT_ATOMS: atom_id res chain seq x y z
N HIS A 1 6.21 -22.71 19.61
CA HIS A 1 5.11 -21.73 19.77
C HIS A 1 5.36 -20.40 19.07
N TRP A 2 6.44 -19.67 19.36
CA TRP A 2 6.74 -18.36 18.75
C TRP A 2 6.89 -18.34 17.21
N MET A 3 7.49 -19.39 16.63
CA MET A 3 7.66 -19.49 15.17
C MET A 3 6.32 -19.58 14.41
N ASN A 4 5.32 -20.26 15.00
CA ASN A 4 3.99 -20.37 14.41
C ASN A 4 3.25 -19.02 14.45
N LEU A 5 3.44 -18.25 15.53
CA LEU A 5 2.89 -16.90 15.64
C LEU A 5 3.48 -15.96 14.58
N ALA A 6 4.80 -16.01 14.37
CA ALA A 6 5.48 -15.21 13.36
C ALA A 6 4.98 -15.52 11.94
N ARG A 7 4.79 -16.81 11.62
CA ARG A 7 4.19 -17.26 10.37
C ARG A 7 2.77 -16.70 10.19
N SER A 8 1.89 -16.91 11.18
CA SER A 8 0.52 -16.42 11.10
C SER A 8 0.46 -14.89 11.00
N ALA A 9 1.35 -14.17 11.69
CA ALA A 9 1.44 -12.72 11.64
C ALA A 9 1.86 -12.22 10.24
N ALA A 10 2.88 -12.84 9.62
CA ALA A 10 3.34 -12.46 8.28
C ALA A 10 2.22 -12.61 7.23
N TRP A 11 1.51 -13.74 7.25
CA TRP A 11 0.38 -13.98 6.34
C TRP A 11 -0.80 -13.05 6.61
N SER A 12 -1.12 -12.82 7.89
CA SER A 12 -2.19 -11.89 8.27
C SER A 12 -1.86 -10.47 7.79
N GLN A 13 -0.63 -10.02 8.00
CA GLN A 13 -0.18 -8.70 7.55
C GLN A 13 -0.30 -8.56 6.03
N LEU A 14 0.15 -9.55 5.26
CA LEU A 14 0.01 -9.54 3.80
C LEU A 14 -1.46 -9.44 3.37
N VAL A 15 -2.34 -10.21 4.00
CA VAL A 15 -3.77 -10.18 3.68
C VAL A 15 -4.39 -8.83 4.01
N PHE A 16 -4.13 -8.27 5.20
CA PHE A 16 -4.75 -7.00 5.61
C PHE A 16 -4.19 -5.80 4.84
N VAL A 17 -2.88 -5.76 4.58
CA VAL A 17 -2.28 -4.68 3.76
C VAL A 17 -2.70 -4.81 2.30
N GLY A 18 -2.78 -6.02 1.77
CA GLY A 18 -3.31 -6.29 0.43
C GLY A 18 -4.77 -5.87 0.30
N LEU A 19 -5.59 -6.16 1.31
CA LEU A 19 -6.98 -5.71 1.35
C LEU A 19 -7.08 -4.18 1.41
N ALA A 20 -6.27 -3.52 2.24
CA ALA A 20 -6.23 -2.06 2.29
C ALA A 20 -5.87 -1.47 0.91
N TYR A 21 -4.81 -1.98 0.28
CA TYR A 21 -4.39 -1.53 -1.05
C TYR A 21 -5.49 -1.75 -2.11
N ALA A 22 -6.17 -2.89 -2.08
CA ALA A 22 -7.31 -3.17 -2.95
C ALA A 22 -8.47 -2.20 -2.70
N CYS A 23 -8.81 -1.91 -1.45
CA CYS A 23 -9.84 -0.92 -1.10
C CYS A 23 -9.49 0.47 -1.61
N LEU A 24 -8.24 0.91 -1.45
CA LEU A 24 -7.79 2.21 -1.98
C LEU A 24 -7.91 2.25 -3.51
N THR A 25 -7.50 1.18 -4.18
CA THR A 25 -7.64 1.03 -5.64
C THR A 25 -9.10 1.14 -6.07
N VAL A 26 -10.01 0.46 -5.37
CA VAL A 26 -11.45 0.55 -5.63
C VAL A 26 -11.94 1.98 -5.44
N SER A 27 -11.52 2.68 -4.37
CA SER A 27 -11.89 4.10 -4.16
C SER A 27 -11.46 5.01 -5.31
N PHE A 28 -10.29 4.79 -5.92
CA PHE A 28 -9.87 5.52 -7.12
C PHE A 28 -10.75 5.19 -8.34
N LEU A 29 -10.99 3.90 -8.59
CA LEU A 29 -11.79 3.43 -9.73
C LEU A 29 -13.27 3.85 -9.63
N SER A 30 -13.79 4.04 -8.42
CA SER A 30 -15.15 4.49 -8.17
C SER A 30 -15.26 6.00 -7.96
N HIS A 31 -14.16 6.76 -8.11
CA HIS A 31 -14.12 8.20 -7.86
C HIS A 31 -14.67 8.61 -6.47
N ASP A 32 -14.32 7.86 -5.43
CA ASP A 32 -14.76 8.18 -4.06
C ASP A 32 -14.01 9.41 -3.49
N PHE A 33 -14.46 10.60 -3.88
CA PHE A 33 -13.87 11.88 -3.47
C PHE A 33 -14.06 12.22 -1.99
N SER A 34 -14.80 11.39 -1.24
CA SER A 34 -14.83 11.51 0.22
C SER A 34 -13.56 10.95 0.88
N VAL A 35 -12.75 10.16 0.16
CA VAL A 35 -11.33 9.92 0.48
C VAL A 35 -10.51 11.11 -0.03
N ARG A 36 -9.85 11.83 0.88
CA ARG A 36 -9.03 13.01 0.56
C ARG A 36 -7.93 12.69 -0.45
N TYR A 37 -7.26 11.56 -0.30
CA TYR A 37 -6.19 11.16 -1.22
C TYR A 37 -6.69 10.94 -2.65
N VAL A 38 -7.88 10.32 -2.82
CA VAL A 38 -8.51 10.12 -4.14
C VAL A 38 -8.87 11.46 -4.76
N ALA A 39 -9.52 12.35 -4.01
CA ALA A 39 -9.89 13.67 -4.51
C ALA A 39 -8.69 14.55 -4.85
N LEU A 40 -7.55 14.38 -4.19
CA LEU A 40 -6.35 15.17 -4.48
C LEU A 40 -5.57 14.66 -5.70
N ASN A 41 -5.77 13.40 -6.13
CA ASN A 41 -4.93 12.75 -7.13
C ASN A 41 -5.74 12.12 -8.29
N SER A 42 -7.04 12.41 -8.41
CA SER A 42 -7.85 11.88 -9.50
C SER A 42 -9.11 12.71 -9.77
N ASN A 43 -9.63 12.59 -10.99
CA ASN A 43 -10.92 13.14 -11.42
C ASN A 43 -11.64 12.15 -12.34
N THR A 44 -12.91 12.44 -12.65
CA THR A 44 -13.79 11.57 -13.47
C THR A 44 -13.36 11.42 -14.93
N GLN A 45 -12.51 12.32 -15.44
CA GLN A 45 -12.08 12.32 -16.84
C GLN A 45 -10.77 11.55 -17.06
N LEU A 46 -10.08 11.12 -15.99
CA LEU A 46 -8.83 10.38 -16.09
C LEU A 46 -9.07 8.96 -16.64
N PRO A 47 -8.34 8.55 -17.68
CA PRO A 47 -8.27 7.15 -18.10
C PRO A 47 -7.92 6.21 -16.95
N VAL A 48 -8.49 4.99 -16.98
CA VAL A 48 -8.34 3.98 -15.91
C VAL A 48 -6.88 3.67 -15.55
N ILE A 49 -5.96 3.67 -16.53
CA ILE A 49 -4.53 3.46 -16.27
C ILE A 49 -3.97 4.50 -15.28
N TYR A 50 -4.40 5.75 -15.37
CA TYR A 50 -3.96 6.83 -14.50
C TYR A 50 -4.71 6.85 -13.17
N LEU A 51 -5.93 6.30 -13.10
CA LEU A 51 -6.61 6.04 -11.82
C LEU A 51 -5.87 4.97 -11.02
N ILE A 52 -5.39 3.92 -11.70
CA ILE A 52 -4.58 2.87 -11.08
C ILE A 52 -3.24 3.45 -10.62
N SER A 53 -2.54 4.21 -11.48
CA SER A 53 -1.27 4.83 -11.07
C SER A 53 -1.44 5.87 -9.96
N GLY A 54 -2.61 6.52 -9.89
CA GLY A 54 -3.01 7.41 -8.80
C GLY A 54 -2.91 6.77 -7.40
N VAL A 55 -3.08 5.44 -7.30
CA VAL A 55 -3.00 4.70 -6.03
C VAL A 55 -1.61 4.82 -5.38
N TRP A 56 -0.55 4.99 -6.17
CA TRP A 56 0.83 5.12 -5.68
C TRP A 56 1.50 6.45 -6.07
N ALA A 57 0.75 7.37 -6.66
CA ALA A 57 1.27 8.61 -7.22
C ALA A 57 1.75 9.62 -6.17
N GLY A 58 1.02 9.69 -5.06
CA GLY A 58 1.32 10.56 -3.93
C GLY A 58 1.92 9.81 -2.74
N HIS A 59 2.49 10.57 -1.81
CA HIS A 59 3.25 10.07 -0.66
C HIS A 59 2.52 8.99 0.16
N GLU A 60 1.25 9.19 0.51
CA GLU A 60 0.47 8.25 1.33
C GLU A 60 0.24 6.90 0.63
N GLY A 61 -0.05 6.95 -0.67
CA GLY A 61 -0.25 5.76 -1.49
C GLY A 61 1.04 4.99 -1.73
N SER A 62 2.15 5.68 -2.01
CA SER A 62 3.47 5.03 -2.16
C SER A 62 3.87 4.30 -0.88
N LEU A 63 3.63 4.89 0.30
CA LEU A 63 3.92 4.22 1.58
C LEU A 63 3.10 2.93 1.76
N LEU A 64 1.82 2.93 1.38
CA LEU A 64 0.99 1.73 1.41
C LEU A 64 1.49 0.67 0.42
N LEU A 65 1.93 1.07 -0.78
CA LEU A 65 2.55 0.17 -1.75
C LEU A 65 3.84 -0.46 -1.19
N TRP A 66 4.72 0.34 -0.58
CA TRP A 66 5.95 -0.17 0.03
C TRP A 66 5.66 -1.12 1.20
N ALA A 67 4.63 -0.84 2.02
CA ALA A 67 4.17 -1.75 3.05
C ALA A 67 3.66 -3.08 2.45
N LEU A 68 2.94 -3.03 1.31
CA LEU A 68 2.48 -4.22 0.60
C LEU A 68 3.63 -5.05 0.05
N ILE A 69 4.60 -4.40 -0.61
CA ILE A 69 5.81 -5.04 -1.14
C ILE A 69 6.58 -5.72 0.00
N LEU A 70 6.79 -5.03 1.12
CA LEU A 70 7.47 -5.58 2.29
C LEU A 70 6.73 -6.79 2.86
N ALA A 71 5.40 -6.71 3.01
CA ALA A 71 4.59 -7.83 3.48
C ALA A 71 4.65 -9.04 2.52
N GLY A 72 4.64 -8.78 1.20
CA GLY A 72 4.80 -9.81 0.18
C GLY A 72 6.16 -10.51 0.28
N TRP A 73 7.24 -9.74 0.44
CA TRP A 73 8.58 -10.29 0.67
C TRP A 73 8.68 -11.06 1.99
N THR A 74 8.06 -10.60 3.07
CA THR A 74 8.05 -11.34 4.34
C THR A 74 7.37 -12.70 4.17
N GLY A 75 6.22 -12.76 3.48
CA GLY A 75 5.55 -14.02 3.16
C GLY A 75 6.38 -14.93 2.25
N ALA A 76 7.03 -14.36 1.23
CA ALA A 76 7.90 -15.11 0.32
C ALA A 76 9.13 -15.71 1.04
N VAL A 77 9.80 -14.93 1.89
CA VAL A 77 10.92 -15.40 2.71
C VAL A 77 10.45 -16.52 3.64
N GLU A 78 9.33 -16.35 4.33
CA GLU A 78 8.76 -17.40 5.19
C GLU A 78 8.52 -18.70 4.40
N ARG A 79 7.98 -18.60 3.19
CA ARG A 79 7.62 -19.77 2.35
C ARG A 79 8.81 -20.46 1.68
N CYS A 80 9.85 -19.72 1.30
CA CYS A 80 10.95 -20.18 0.45
C CYS A 80 12.26 -20.47 1.20
N SER A 81 12.29 -20.34 2.53
CA SER A 81 13.54 -20.43 3.32
C SER A 81 13.85 -21.82 3.92
N SER A 82 13.43 -22.91 3.26
CA SER A 82 13.63 -24.27 3.79
C SER A 82 15.09 -24.68 3.98
N ALA A 83 16.03 -24.00 3.29
CA ALA A 83 17.47 -24.25 3.40
C ALA A 83 18.19 -23.37 4.46
N ILE A 84 17.47 -22.44 5.10
CA ILE A 84 18.06 -21.48 6.05
C ILE A 84 17.90 -22.01 7.49
N PRO A 85 18.94 -21.92 8.35
CA PRO A 85 18.82 -22.23 9.77
C PRO A 85 17.68 -21.44 10.43
N GLN A 86 16.87 -22.13 11.25
CA GLN A 86 15.66 -21.57 11.85
C GLN A 86 15.91 -20.29 12.66
N GLU A 87 17.05 -20.20 13.35
CA GLU A 87 17.42 -19.00 14.11
C GLU A 87 17.67 -17.79 13.21
N MET A 88 18.31 -17.99 12.05
CA MET A 88 18.57 -16.93 11.09
C MET A 88 17.26 -16.46 10.45
N LEU A 89 16.41 -17.40 10.03
CA LEU A 89 15.09 -17.09 9.48
C LEU A 89 14.24 -16.28 10.47
N ALA A 90 14.22 -16.68 11.75
CA ALA A 90 13.50 -15.97 12.79
C ALA A 90 13.97 -14.52 12.95
N ARG A 91 15.29 -14.27 12.89
CA ARG A 91 15.87 -12.91 12.95
C ARG A 91 15.48 -12.07 11.74
N VAL A 92 15.53 -12.65 10.55
CA VAL A 92 15.12 -11.97 9.30
C VAL A 92 13.65 -11.55 9.38
N ILE A 93 12.75 -12.48 9.71
CA ILE A 93 11.31 -12.20 9.83
C ILE A 93 11.05 -11.17 10.94
N ALA A 94 11.77 -11.23 12.07
CA ALA A 94 11.63 -10.26 13.14
C ALA A 94 12.03 -8.84 12.70
N VAL A 95 13.14 -8.68 11.98
CA VAL A 95 13.58 -7.37 11.45
C VAL A 95 12.59 -6.84 10.42
N MET A 96 12.14 -7.69 9.49
CA MET A 96 11.13 -7.29 8.50
C MET A 96 9.82 -6.88 9.17
N GLY A 97 9.38 -7.62 10.20
CA GLY A 97 8.19 -7.30 10.98
C GLY A 97 8.31 -5.98 11.76
N LEU A 98 9.49 -5.70 12.34
CA LEU A 98 9.76 -4.43 13.00
C LEU A 98 9.68 -3.25 12.03
N VAL A 99 10.33 -3.36 10.86
CA VAL A 99 10.28 -2.34 9.81
C VAL A 99 8.85 -2.14 9.32
N SER A 100 8.12 -3.22 9.07
CA SER A 100 6.72 -3.14 8.64
C SER A 100 5.83 -2.48 9.68
N THR A 101 6.03 -2.79 10.96
CA THR A 101 5.32 -2.12 12.07
C THR A 101 5.57 -0.61 12.04
N GLY A 102 6.82 -0.18 11.78
CA GLY A 102 7.16 1.22 11.60
C GLY A 102 6.40 1.89 10.45
N PHE A 103 6.37 1.27 9.27
CA PHE A 103 5.59 1.76 8.12
C PHE A 103 4.10 1.87 8.45
N LEU A 104 3.51 0.83 9.04
CA LEU A 104 2.09 0.80 9.37
C LEU A 104 1.72 1.84 10.43
N LEU A 105 2.55 2.00 11.47
CA LEU A 105 2.36 3.05 12.48
C LEU A 105 2.42 4.45 11.85
N PHE A 106 3.39 4.69 10.97
CA PHE A 106 3.50 5.97 10.26
C PHE A 106 2.29 6.23 9.36
N ILE A 107 1.85 5.23 8.58
CA ILE A 107 0.63 5.34 7.76
C ILE A 107 -0.59 5.66 8.62
N ILE A 108 -0.79 4.95 9.73
CA ILE A 108 -1.98 5.15 10.59
C ILE A 108 -1.96 6.53 11.25
N MET A 109 -0.80 6.98 11.73
CA MET A 109 -0.71 8.18 12.56
C MET A 109 -0.55 9.48 11.75
N THR A 110 0.17 9.45 10.64
CA THR A 110 0.60 10.68 9.95
C THR A 110 0.28 10.72 8.46
N SER A 111 0.13 9.56 7.80
CA SER A 111 0.07 9.51 6.33
C SER A 111 -0.98 8.53 5.81
N SER A 112 -2.17 8.56 6.41
CA SER A 112 -3.24 7.63 6.05
C SER A 112 -3.82 8.01 4.68
N PRO A 113 -3.73 7.12 3.66
CA PRO A 113 -4.36 7.36 2.37
C PRO A 113 -5.90 7.28 2.46
N PHE A 114 -6.44 6.80 3.58
CA PHE A 114 -7.88 6.71 3.84
C PHE A 114 -8.43 7.91 4.62
N ALA A 115 -7.63 8.96 4.81
CA ALA A 115 -8.08 10.19 5.44
C ALA A 115 -9.34 10.72 4.73
N ARG A 116 -10.41 10.94 5.49
CA ARG A 116 -11.71 11.38 4.98
C ARG A 116 -11.79 12.91 5.00
N GLN A 117 -12.58 13.47 4.10
CA GLN A 117 -12.80 14.92 4.06
C GLN A 117 -14.29 15.26 3.96
N PHE A 118 -14.63 16.45 4.47
CA PHE A 118 -15.95 17.05 4.38
C PHE A 118 -15.80 18.59 4.27
N PRO A 119 -16.57 19.27 3.41
CA PRO A 119 -17.56 18.73 2.48
C PRO A 119 -16.92 17.86 1.39
N ILE A 120 -17.67 16.88 0.89
CA ILE A 120 -17.21 16.00 -0.21
C ILE A 120 -17.25 16.84 -1.49
N PRO A 121 -16.13 17.01 -2.22
CA PRO A 121 -16.14 17.77 -3.46
C PRO A 121 -16.88 16.99 -4.56
N LEU A 122 -17.52 17.73 -5.47
CA LEU A 122 -18.25 17.13 -6.60
C LEU A 122 -17.32 16.53 -7.66
N GLU A 123 -16.08 17.02 -7.72
CA GLU A 123 -15.05 16.58 -8.65
C GLU A 123 -13.68 16.63 -7.94
N GLY A 124 -12.78 15.74 -8.32
CA GLY A 124 -11.42 15.72 -7.80
C GLY A 124 -10.42 16.52 -8.65
N ASN A 125 -9.18 16.59 -8.19
CA ASN A 125 -8.09 17.28 -8.86
C ASN A 125 -7.47 16.41 -9.96
N ASP A 126 -6.59 17.00 -10.77
CA ASP A 126 -5.77 16.21 -11.68
C ASP A 126 -4.72 15.38 -10.97
N LEU A 127 -4.42 14.22 -11.55
CA LEU A 127 -3.19 13.50 -11.26
C LEU A 127 -1.99 14.37 -11.68
N ASN A 128 -0.88 14.29 -10.94
CA ASN A 128 0.38 14.93 -11.34
C ASN A 128 0.64 14.69 -12.84
N PRO A 129 0.74 15.75 -13.68
CA PRO A 129 0.89 15.61 -15.13
C PRO A 129 2.05 14.72 -15.56
N LEU A 130 3.12 14.63 -14.74
CA LEU A 130 4.24 13.73 -15.01
C LEU A 130 3.84 12.25 -14.99
N LEU A 131 2.90 11.86 -14.12
CA LEU A 131 2.42 10.49 -13.99
C LEU A 131 1.33 10.14 -15.03
N GLN A 132 0.99 11.09 -15.90
CA GLN A 132 0.14 10.88 -17.06
C GLN A 132 0.94 10.52 -18.33
N ASP A 133 2.25 10.29 -18.21
CA ASP A 133 3.04 9.60 -19.22
C ASP A 133 2.88 8.07 -19.06
N PRO A 134 2.61 7.29 -20.12
CA PRO A 134 2.42 5.84 -20.02
C PRO A 134 3.59 5.09 -19.37
N GLY A 135 4.83 5.53 -19.59
CA GLY A 135 6.01 4.89 -19.02
C GLY A 135 6.12 5.11 -17.51
N LEU A 136 5.78 6.32 -17.05
CA LEU A 136 5.75 6.64 -15.62
C LEU A 136 4.51 6.06 -14.93
N ALA A 137 3.39 5.93 -15.64
CA ALA A 137 2.16 5.34 -15.10
C ALA A 137 2.30 3.86 -14.75
N ILE A 138 3.18 3.11 -15.42
CA ILE A 138 3.43 1.68 -15.10
C ILE A 138 4.57 1.46 -14.11
N HIS A 139 5.33 2.51 -13.77
CA HIS A 139 6.48 2.42 -12.89
C HIS A 139 6.19 3.11 -11.55
N PRO A 140 5.80 2.37 -10.50
CA PRO A 140 5.68 2.96 -9.17
C PRO A 140 7.02 3.51 -8.67
N PRO A 141 7.01 4.57 -7.83
CA PRO A 141 8.21 5.22 -7.31
C PRO A 141 9.04 4.35 -6.36
#